data_AF-A0A3D1IEF2-F1
#
_entry.id   AF-A0A3D1IEF2-F1
#
_cell.length_a   1.000
_cell.length_b   1.000
_cell.length_c   1.000
_cell.angle_alpha   90.00
_cell.angle_beta   90.00
_cell.angle_gamma   90.00
#
_symmetry.space_group_name_H-M   'P 1'
#
loop_
_entity.id
_entity.type
_entity.pdbx_description
1 polymer ?
#
loop_
_entity_poly.entity_id
_entity_poly.type
_entity_poly.pdbx_seq_one_letter_code
_entity_poly.pdbx_strand_id
1 'polypeptide(L)'
;MSTKQHFSAASLTGDATYRLLSSLVVPRPIAWVSTLGLDGMPNLAPHSYFNAVSNDPPIVMFSAERTGDTAANITATGEFVINIVPEALSEAMEVTASAVDGSVNEFALAGLGTSRALGVAPPLVTDAPAALECVVTKTMHLGESLMVIGAVIGFHVESGLMGDSGRVEPDRLSPLGRLGEAYTSLGDVFRQDRPTPESLNVDRRAKVVRRRDVGGAHLVGSVPRDSAAEVIEASARYLGAHLAAIPDGETGDRLDWTTFQAVHVFHPNSALETISQPASFAENPDAWRPGDLEEDAWLFRIRDGAGMPHFGSLGYVEAAVESYKVFKELQAQGAVGQEVRFQVSLPAPQSAVSWWFHDPDDADRVNAAYTHAMADEVRRLCEAIPHDDLTIQWDACWETVVFEQVFDWAPSGDPMERIAMQTPVISMGIPDKVMVGYHFCYGSMHDEHFVEPTNLSKCVELSNFVVNNSGRRIDFVHMPVPIGRDDDAYYAPLRGLRIGGCRVYLGLVHHEDGGEGAKRRIEVAQRHLLHFGVAAECGFGRMNPADVVPLLVAHSEAADSLSLP
;
A
#
# COMPACT_ATOMS: atom_id res chain seq x y z
N MET A 1 -5.30 -26.09 49.11
CA MET A 1 -4.06 -25.28 49.18
C MET A 1 -3.40 -25.33 47.82
N SER A 2 -2.95 -24.20 47.28
CA SER A 2 -2.27 -24.17 45.99
C SER A 2 -0.89 -24.81 46.13
N THR A 3 -0.56 -25.79 45.28
CA THR A 3 0.76 -26.42 45.20
C THR A 3 1.75 -25.61 44.33
N LYS A 4 1.33 -24.44 43.82
CA LYS A 4 2.15 -23.60 42.96
C LYS A 4 3.18 -22.81 43.76
N GLN A 5 4.44 -22.86 43.35
CA GLN A 5 5.49 -21.98 43.86
C GLN A 5 5.44 -20.62 43.15
N HIS A 6 5.77 -19.55 43.88
CA HIS A 6 5.80 -18.18 43.36
C HIS A 6 7.25 -17.68 43.29
N PHE A 7 7.65 -17.20 42.12
CA PHE A 7 8.94 -16.56 41.87
C PHE A 7 8.70 -15.11 41.45
N SER A 8 9.38 -14.15 42.09
CA SER A 8 9.33 -12.76 41.65
C SER A 8 10.37 -12.53 40.56
N ALA A 9 9.97 -11.95 39.42
CA ALA A 9 10.91 -11.62 38.34
C ALA A 9 12.06 -10.71 38.82
N ALA A 10 11.78 -9.79 39.75
CA ALA A 10 12.78 -8.90 40.34
C ALA A 10 13.85 -9.62 41.19
N SER A 11 13.61 -10.89 41.56
CA SER A 11 14.54 -11.71 42.35
C SER A 11 15.33 -12.72 41.51
N LEU A 12 15.10 -12.77 40.19
CA LEU A 12 15.79 -13.68 39.29
C LEU A 12 16.95 -12.98 38.57
N THR A 13 18.02 -13.72 38.29
CA THR A 13 19.07 -13.28 37.37
C THR A 13 18.57 -13.35 35.92
N GLY A 14 19.30 -12.72 34.97
CA GLY A 14 18.97 -12.79 33.54
C GLY A 14 18.89 -14.23 33.02
N ASP A 15 19.89 -15.05 33.34
CA ASP A 15 19.92 -16.48 32.96
C ASP A 15 18.77 -17.29 33.59
N ALA A 16 18.50 -17.11 34.89
CA ALA A 16 17.40 -17.81 35.54
C ALA A 16 16.03 -17.39 34.98
N THR A 17 15.88 -16.09 34.65
CA THR A 17 14.69 -15.55 33.99
C THR A 17 14.53 -16.15 32.60
N TYR A 18 15.60 -16.20 31.81
CA TYR A 18 15.58 -16.80 30.48
C TYR A 18 15.20 -18.28 30.51
N ARG A 19 15.82 -19.08 31.39
CA ARG A 19 15.50 -20.50 31.54
C ARG A 19 14.05 -20.73 31.94
N LEU A 20 13.51 -19.92 32.86
CA LEU A 20 12.12 -20.04 33.29
C LEU A 20 11.15 -19.59 32.19
N LEU A 21 11.40 -18.46 31.54
CA LEU A 21 10.52 -17.93 30.49
C LEU A 21 10.49 -18.87 29.26
N SER A 22 11.66 -19.31 28.80
CA SER A 22 11.81 -20.18 27.64
C SER A 22 11.37 -21.63 27.87
N SER A 23 11.14 -22.05 29.11
CA SER A 23 10.55 -23.35 29.43
C SER A 23 9.05 -23.30 29.69
N LEU A 24 8.50 -22.12 30.04
CA LEU A 24 7.06 -21.94 30.29
C LEU A 24 6.29 -21.50 29.05
N VAL A 25 6.91 -20.73 28.16
CA VAL A 25 6.32 -20.31 26.88
C VAL A 25 6.75 -21.31 25.83
N VAL A 26 5.99 -22.40 25.72
CA VAL A 26 6.30 -23.56 24.85
C VAL A 26 5.03 -24.27 24.38
N PRO A 27 5.07 -25.03 23.26
CA PRO A 27 6.13 -25.00 22.25
C PRO A 27 6.14 -23.66 21.52
N ARG A 28 7.33 -23.14 21.20
CA ARG A 28 7.45 -21.91 20.40
C ARG A 28 7.68 -22.25 18.95
N PRO A 29 6.97 -21.62 18.00
CA PRO A 29 7.34 -21.71 16.61
C PRO A 29 8.71 -21.04 16.40
N ILE A 30 9.42 -21.45 15.36
CA ILE A 30 10.73 -20.93 14.99
C ILE A 30 10.57 -20.13 13.71
N ALA A 31 10.93 -18.85 13.73
CA ALA A 31 11.13 -18.08 12.52
C ALA A 31 12.56 -18.29 12.06
N TRP A 32 12.76 -18.94 10.91
CA TRP A 32 14.08 -19.06 10.30
C TRP A 32 14.27 -17.92 9.30
N VAL A 33 14.87 -16.84 9.79
CA VAL A 33 14.81 -15.53 9.16
C VAL A 33 16.00 -15.36 8.25
N SER A 34 15.73 -15.14 6.96
CA SER A 34 16.75 -14.69 6.02
C SER A 34 16.66 -13.19 5.79
N THR A 35 17.82 -12.57 5.63
CA THR A 35 17.99 -11.14 5.33
C THR A 35 19.12 -10.94 4.33
N LEU A 36 19.24 -9.74 3.79
CA LEU A 36 20.37 -9.35 2.94
C LEU A 36 21.05 -8.11 3.53
N GLY A 37 22.38 -8.13 3.58
CA GLY A 37 23.18 -6.94 3.88
C GLY A 37 23.17 -5.95 2.72
N LEU A 38 23.55 -4.69 2.98
CA LEU A 38 23.68 -3.65 1.94
C LEU A 38 24.75 -3.99 0.88
N ASP A 39 25.68 -4.88 1.21
CA ASP A 39 26.70 -5.43 0.32
C ASP A 39 26.21 -6.64 -0.50
N GLY A 40 24.95 -7.05 -0.30
CA GLY A 40 24.37 -8.22 -0.92
C GLY A 40 24.70 -9.55 -0.23
N MET A 41 25.37 -9.54 0.94
CA MET A 41 25.66 -10.78 1.67
C MET A 41 24.37 -11.34 2.31
N PRO A 42 23.98 -12.59 2.00
CA PRO A 42 22.82 -13.20 2.63
C PRO A 42 23.16 -13.70 4.03
N ASN A 43 22.24 -13.46 4.96
CA ASN A 43 22.29 -13.93 6.34
C ASN A 43 21.05 -14.81 6.63
N LEU A 44 21.20 -15.84 7.45
CA LEU A 44 20.11 -16.74 7.86
C LEU A 44 20.27 -17.14 9.32
N ALA A 45 19.25 -16.88 10.16
CA ALA A 45 19.30 -17.20 11.59
C ALA A 45 17.93 -17.61 12.17
N PRO A 46 17.88 -18.57 13.12
CA PRO A 46 16.64 -18.99 13.75
C PRO A 46 16.27 -18.16 15.00
N HIS A 47 15.01 -17.73 15.07
CA HIS A 47 14.45 -16.97 16.18
C HIS A 47 13.19 -17.63 16.74
N SER A 48 13.25 -18.09 18.01
CA SER A 48 12.12 -18.78 18.65
C SER A 48 11.15 -17.86 19.39
N TYR A 49 11.43 -16.56 19.50
CA TYR A 49 10.48 -15.58 20.02
C TYR A 49 9.68 -15.02 18.84
N PHE A 50 8.83 -15.86 18.26
CA PHE A 50 8.10 -15.62 17.01
C PHE A 50 6.61 -15.92 17.18
N ASN A 51 5.73 -15.12 16.57
CA ASN A 51 4.31 -15.41 16.44
C ASN A 51 3.61 -14.60 15.33
N ALA A 52 2.40 -15.03 14.94
CA ALA A 52 1.46 -14.19 14.21
C ALA A 52 0.84 -13.12 15.14
N VAL A 53 0.51 -11.95 14.59
CA VAL A 53 -0.02 -10.79 15.33
C VAL A 53 -1.40 -10.39 14.83
N SER A 54 -1.57 -10.29 13.51
CA SER A 54 -2.82 -9.89 12.86
C SER A 54 -3.02 -10.69 11.58
N ASN A 55 -4.28 -10.88 11.17
CA ASN A 55 -4.63 -11.53 9.92
C ASN A 55 -5.11 -10.55 8.83
N ASP A 56 -5.45 -9.32 9.20
CA ASP A 56 -5.91 -8.26 8.30
C ASP A 56 -5.44 -6.90 8.85
N PRO A 57 -4.27 -6.40 8.41
CA PRO A 57 -3.33 -7.07 7.49
C PRO A 57 -2.65 -8.29 8.14
N PRO A 58 -2.09 -9.22 7.34
CA PRO A 58 -1.28 -10.31 7.87
C PRO A 58 0.04 -9.78 8.44
N ILE A 59 0.16 -9.81 9.77
CA ILE A 59 1.33 -9.32 10.50
C ILE A 59 1.94 -10.45 11.32
N VAL A 60 3.27 -10.54 11.28
CA VAL A 60 4.07 -11.40 12.14
C VAL A 60 5.02 -10.55 13.00
N MET A 61 5.48 -11.14 14.11
CA MET A 61 6.53 -10.56 14.92
C MET A 61 7.57 -11.59 15.28
N PHE A 62 8.82 -11.16 15.38
CA PHE A 62 9.86 -11.92 16.06
C PHE A 62 10.81 -11.01 16.84
N SER A 63 11.59 -11.58 17.76
CA SER A 63 12.64 -10.84 18.48
C SER A 63 14.02 -11.34 18.08
N ALA A 64 14.84 -10.42 17.59
CA ALA A 64 16.26 -10.64 17.28
C ALA A 64 17.17 -10.11 18.39
N GLU A 65 18.39 -10.63 18.46
CA GLU A 65 19.45 -10.04 19.27
C GLU A 65 19.88 -8.71 18.66
N ARG A 66 20.01 -7.67 19.49
CA ARG A 66 20.25 -6.30 19.00
C ARG A 66 21.57 -6.12 18.25
N THR A 67 22.56 -6.95 18.53
CA THR A 67 23.90 -6.86 17.93
C THR A 67 24.14 -7.91 16.85
N GLY A 68 23.12 -8.69 16.48
CA GLY A 68 23.23 -9.71 15.43
C GLY A 68 22.99 -9.15 14.02
N ASP A 69 23.48 -9.87 13.01
CA ASP A 69 23.40 -9.46 11.61
C ASP A 69 21.95 -9.32 11.13
N THR A 70 21.03 -10.20 11.54
CA THR A 70 19.59 -10.08 11.23
C THR A 70 19.03 -8.72 11.65
N ALA A 71 19.38 -8.23 12.86
CA ALA A 71 18.89 -6.95 13.36
C ALA A 71 19.51 -5.76 12.60
N ALA A 72 20.80 -5.83 12.28
CA ALA A 72 21.50 -4.82 11.49
C ALA A 72 20.93 -4.71 10.07
N ASN A 73 20.76 -5.86 9.40
CA ASN A 73 20.24 -5.95 8.05
C ASN A 73 18.80 -5.44 7.96
N ILE A 74 17.91 -5.90 8.84
CA ILE A 74 16.51 -5.44 8.89
C ILE A 74 16.40 -3.94 9.13
N THR A 75 17.26 -3.39 9.97
CA THR A 75 17.28 -1.94 10.22
C THR A 75 17.76 -1.16 8.99
N ALA A 76 18.63 -1.75 8.18
CA ALA A 76 19.19 -1.12 6.99
C ALA A 76 18.31 -1.28 5.73
N THR A 77 17.66 -2.43 5.56
CA THR A 77 16.96 -2.80 4.32
C THR A 77 15.45 -2.87 4.46
N GLY A 78 14.92 -3.08 5.67
CA GLY A 78 13.48 -3.16 5.90
C GLY A 78 12.82 -4.45 5.39
N GLU A 79 13.58 -5.44 4.94
CA GLU A 79 13.05 -6.66 4.32
C GLU A 79 13.60 -7.93 4.99
N PHE A 80 12.78 -8.99 5.04
CA PHE A 80 13.18 -10.31 5.50
C PHE A 80 12.23 -11.40 5.00
N VAL A 81 12.67 -12.66 5.00
CA VAL A 81 11.79 -13.82 4.77
C VAL A 81 11.79 -14.70 6.01
N ILE A 82 10.61 -15.14 6.46
CA ILE A 82 10.48 -16.18 7.48
C ILE A 82 10.29 -17.53 6.80
N ASN A 83 11.24 -18.44 6.95
CA ASN A 83 11.14 -19.81 6.48
C ASN A 83 10.61 -20.70 7.61
N ILE A 84 9.61 -21.52 7.33
CA ILE A 84 9.10 -22.51 8.29
C ILE A 84 10.06 -23.69 8.32
N VAL A 85 10.55 -24.04 9.51
CA VAL A 85 11.50 -25.13 9.69
C VAL A 85 10.74 -26.46 9.84
N PRO A 86 10.82 -27.38 8.88
CA PRO A 86 10.33 -28.73 9.07
C PRO A 86 11.29 -29.54 9.96
N GLU A 87 10.81 -30.63 10.55
CA GLU A 87 11.66 -31.57 11.30
C GLU A 87 12.89 -32.03 10.49
N ALA A 88 12.73 -32.26 9.19
CA ALA A 88 13.82 -32.71 8.30
C ALA A 88 14.98 -31.72 8.16
N LEU A 89 14.79 -30.43 8.44
CA LEU A 89 15.83 -29.40 8.33
C LEU A 89 16.37 -28.95 9.70
N SER A 90 16.07 -29.68 10.78
CA SER A 90 16.49 -29.27 12.13
C SER A 90 18.01 -29.13 12.28
N GLU A 91 18.78 -30.04 11.69
CA GLU A 91 20.26 -30.01 11.78
C GLU A 91 20.84 -28.82 11.01
N ALA A 92 20.37 -28.56 9.79
CA ALA A 92 20.80 -27.42 8.99
C ALA A 92 20.43 -26.10 9.68
N MET A 93 19.23 -26.01 10.25
CA MET A 93 18.81 -24.83 11.01
C MET A 93 19.69 -24.60 12.25
N GLU A 94 20.05 -25.65 13.00
CA GLU A 94 20.96 -25.51 14.15
C GLU A 94 22.34 -24.99 13.74
N VAL A 95 22.87 -25.39 12.57
CA VAL A 95 24.14 -24.85 12.03
C VAL A 95 24.06 -23.32 11.87
N THR A 96 22.94 -22.81 11.36
CA THR A 96 22.71 -21.37 11.18
C THR A 96 22.52 -20.58 12.48
N ALA A 97 22.38 -21.25 13.63
CA ALA A 97 22.36 -20.59 14.95
C ALA A 97 23.76 -20.25 15.50
N SER A 98 24.82 -20.66 14.79
CA SER A 98 26.21 -20.45 15.22
C SER A 98 26.60 -18.98 15.14
N ALA A 99 27.29 -18.47 16.17
CA ALA A 99 27.86 -17.13 16.15
C ALA A 99 29.07 -17.08 15.20
N VAL A 100 28.81 -16.77 13.94
CA VAL A 100 29.82 -16.55 12.88
C VAL A 100 30.04 -15.05 12.66
N ASP A 101 31.07 -14.72 11.89
CA ASP A 101 31.31 -13.34 11.46
C ASP A 101 30.32 -12.97 10.34
N GLY A 102 29.83 -11.73 10.32
CA GLY A 102 28.82 -11.29 9.34
C GLY A 102 29.24 -11.33 7.86
N SER A 103 30.52 -11.61 7.57
CA SER A 103 31.00 -11.92 6.21
C SER A 103 30.77 -13.38 5.78
N VAL A 104 30.29 -14.24 6.68
CA VAL A 104 30.01 -15.64 6.41
C VAL A 104 28.57 -15.80 5.93
N ASN A 105 28.38 -16.55 4.85
CA ASN A 105 27.06 -16.91 4.34
C ASN A 105 26.56 -18.19 5.05
N GLU A 106 25.56 -18.07 5.93
CA GLU A 106 25.03 -19.20 6.71
C GLU A 106 24.29 -20.22 5.84
N PHE A 107 23.71 -19.82 4.70
CA PHE A 107 23.12 -20.78 3.76
C PHE A 107 24.19 -21.73 3.23
N ALA A 108 25.32 -21.20 2.79
CA ALA A 108 26.44 -22.00 2.31
C ALA A 108 27.04 -22.86 3.43
N LEU A 109 27.14 -22.32 4.65
CA LEU A 109 27.63 -23.04 5.83
C LEU A 109 26.74 -24.25 6.19
N ALA A 110 25.42 -24.07 6.10
CA ALA A 110 24.44 -25.11 6.39
C ALA A 110 24.12 -26.03 5.20
N GLY A 111 24.73 -25.79 4.03
CA GLY A 111 24.53 -26.59 2.82
C GLY A 111 23.14 -26.42 2.18
N LEU A 112 22.54 -25.24 2.32
CA LEU A 112 21.18 -24.93 1.88
C LEU A 112 21.15 -24.25 0.51
N GLY A 113 20.17 -24.60 -0.30
CA GLY A 113 19.83 -23.87 -1.52
C GLY A 113 19.06 -22.59 -1.22
N THR A 114 19.22 -21.59 -2.10
CA THR A 114 18.42 -20.36 -2.08
C THR A 114 17.46 -20.31 -3.27
N SER A 115 16.26 -19.78 -3.02
CA SER A 115 15.29 -19.43 -4.06
C SER A 115 15.01 -17.93 -4.03
N ARG A 116 14.67 -17.35 -5.18
CA ARG A 116 14.37 -15.92 -5.31
C ARG A 116 12.96 -15.63 -4.79
N ALA A 117 12.85 -14.61 -3.94
CA ALA A 117 11.57 -14.03 -3.52
C ALA A 117 10.99 -13.11 -4.60
N LEU A 118 9.67 -12.96 -4.59
CA LEU A 118 8.92 -12.21 -5.61
C LEU A 118 8.78 -10.73 -5.26
N GLY A 119 8.51 -10.43 -3.99
CA GLY A 119 8.24 -9.09 -3.47
C GLY A 119 9.34 -8.49 -2.58
N VAL A 120 10.32 -9.28 -2.13
CA VAL A 120 11.46 -8.81 -1.31
C VAL A 120 12.81 -9.32 -1.84
N ALA A 121 13.91 -8.66 -1.48
CA ALA A 121 15.26 -9.04 -1.90
C ALA A 121 15.85 -10.26 -1.16
N PRO A 122 15.63 -10.48 0.16
CA PRO A 122 16.19 -11.63 0.86
C PRO A 122 15.71 -12.97 0.29
N PRO A 123 16.59 -13.98 0.14
CA PRO A 123 16.24 -15.25 -0.49
C PRO A 123 15.42 -16.16 0.44
N LEU A 124 14.64 -17.06 -0.15
CA LEU A 124 14.01 -18.17 0.57
C LEU A 124 14.99 -19.34 0.73
N VAL A 125 14.77 -20.19 1.73
CA VAL A 125 15.40 -21.52 1.79
C VAL A 125 14.65 -22.46 0.84
N THR A 126 15.32 -22.97 -0.18
CA THR A 126 14.68 -23.77 -1.25
C THR A 126 13.91 -24.99 -0.72
N ASP A 127 14.46 -25.66 0.29
CA ASP A 127 13.86 -26.88 0.84
C ASP A 127 12.86 -26.60 1.98
N ALA A 128 12.59 -25.33 2.29
CA ALA A 128 11.57 -24.98 3.29
C ALA A 128 10.17 -25.17 2.67
N PRO A 129 9.27 -25.93 3.33
CA PRO A 129 7.94 -26.26 2.78
C PRO A 129 7.00 -25.06 2.73
N ALA A 130 7.28 -24.01 3.52
CA ALA A 130 6.55 -22.76 3.49
C ALA A 130 7.44 -21.60 3.92
N ALA A 131 7.14 -20.40 3.41
CA ALA A 131 7.85 -19.19 3.76
C ALA A 131 6.96 -17.94 3.61
N LEU A 132 7.33 -16.89 4.34
CA LEU A 132 6.60 -15.62 4.42
C LEU A 132 7.53 -14.48 4.00
N GLU A 133 7.23 -13.83 2.88
CA GLU A 133 7.94 -12.62 2.46
C GLU A 133 7.44 -11.44 3.28
N CYS A 134 8.35 -10.71 3.94
CA CYS A 134 7.97 -9.71 4.93
C CYS A 134 8.68 -8.37 4.71
N VAL A 135 7.91 -7.29 4.86
CA VAL A 135 8.42 -5.91 4.95
C VAL A 135 8.21 -5.40 6.37
N VAL A 136 9.22 -4.74 6.92
CA VAL A 136 9.20 -4.20 8.27
C VAL A 136 8.16 -3.09 8.37
N THR A 137 7.20 -3.26 9.28
CA THR A 137 6.23 -2.21 9.62
C THR A 137 6.74 -1.37 10.78
N LYS A 138 7.42 -2.01 11.73
CA LYS A 138 7.90 -1.36 12.95
C LYS A 138 8.98 -2.19 13.62
N THR A 139 9.96 -1.50 14.19
CA THR A 139 10.90 -2.09 15.14
C THR A 139 10.80 -1.42 16.50
N MET A 140 11.05 -2.17 17.57
CA MET A 140 11.02 -1.66 18.94
C MET A 140 12.19 -2.25 19.74
N HIS A 141 12.97 -1.39 20.38
CA HIS A 141 14.01 -1.81 21.31
C HIS A 141 13.37 -2.16 22.65
N LEU A 142 13.44 -3.43 23.04
CA LEU A 142 12.86 -3.93 24.28
C LEU A 142 13.94 -4.70 25.06
N GLY A 143 14.60 -4.00 25.99
CA GLY A 143 15.76 -4.54 26.70
C GLY A 143 16.91 -4.86 25.74
N GLU A 144 17.37 -6.11 25.75
CA GLU A 144 18.44 -6.61 24.89
C GLU A 144 17.94 -7.11 23.52
N SER A 145 16.64 -7.01 23.24
CA SER A 145 16.04 -7.50 21.99
C SER A 145 15.58 -6.37 21.08
N LEU A 146 15.69 -6.61 19.78
CA LEU A 146 14.99 -5.87 18.74
C LEU A 146 13.72 -6.66 18.41
N MET A 147 12.56 -6.16 18.84
CA MET A 147 11.29 -6.71 18.36
C MET A 147 11.04 -6.16 16.97
N VAL A 148 10.93 -7.05 16.01
CA VAL A 148 10.60 -6.77 14.61
C VAL A 148 9.14 -7.14 14.41
N ILE A 149 8.37 -6.21 13.85
CA ILE A 149 6.99 -6.41 13.41
C ILE A 149 7.01 -6.21 11.89
N GLY A 150 6.57 -7.22 11.15
CA GLY A 150 6.57 -7.19 9.69
C GLY A 150 5.22 -7.61 9.11
N ALA A 151 4.88 -6.96 8.00
CA ALA A 151 3.75 -7.30 7.16
C ALA A 151 4.16 -8.43 6.23
N VAL A 152 3.35 -9.50 6.20
CA VAL A 152 3.53 -10.57 5.22
C VAL A 152 2.94 -10.09 3.90
N ILE A 153 3.77 -9.88 2.90
CA ILE A 153 3.34 -9.44 1.56
C ILE A 153 3.24 -10.60 0.57
N GLY A 154 3.79 -11.77 0.91
CA GLY A 154 3.74 -12.97 0.09
C GLY A 154 3.81 -14.24 0.93
N PHE A 155 3.09 -15.28 0.49
CA PHE A 155 3.11 -16.61 1.09
C PHE A 155 3.61 -17.63 0.06
N HIS A 156 4.62 -18.39 0.43
CA HIS A 156 5.08 -19.56 -0.30
C HIS A 156 4.63 -20.80 0.44
N VAL A 157 3.96 -21.71 -0.24
CA VAL A 157 3.45 -22.96 0.33
C VAL A 157 3.67 -24.06 -0.70
N GLU A 158 4.42 -25.09 -0.34
CA GLU A 158 4.69 -26.22 -1.21
C GLU A 158 3.39 -26.93 -1.62
N SER A 159 3.36 -27.40 -2.88
CA SER A 159 2.21 -28.10 -3.43
C SER A 159 1.82 -29.32 -2.59
N GLY A 160 0.54 -29.45 -2.27
CA GLY A 160 0.02 -30.57 -1.48
C GLY A 160 -0.04 -30.34 0.03
N LEU A 161 0.48 -29.21 0.54
CA LEU A 161 0.30 -28.84 1.95
C LEU A 161 -1.10 -28.31 2.24
N MET A 162 -1.76 -27.70 1.25
CA MET A 162 -3.11 -27.18 1.38
C MET A 162 -4.14 -28.31 1.46
N GLY A 163 -5.00 -28.26 2.48
CA GLY A 163 -6.18 -29.11 2.60
C GLY A 163 -7.42 -28.46 2.01
N ASP A 164 -8.50 -29.24 1.90
CA ASP A 164 -9.78 -28.83 1.26
C ASP A 164 -10.45 -27.62 1.93
N SER A 165 -10.08 -27.33 3.18
CA SER A 165 -10.59 -26.18 3.94
C SER A 165 -9.90 -24.85 3.62
N GLY A 166 -8.94 -24.84 2.68
CA GLY A 166 -8.10 -23.67 2.40
C GLY A 166 -7.07 -23.40 3.49
N ARG A 167 -6.72 -24.41 4.30
CA ARG A 167 -5.73 -24.32 5.38
C ARG A 167 -4.59 -25.28 5.09
N VAL A 168 -3.37 -24.92 5.52
CA VAL A 168 -2.24 -25.85 5.53
C VAL A 168 -2.53 -26.98 6.51
N GLU A 169 -2.37 -28.22 6.08
CA GLU A 169 -2.48 -29.41 6.92
C GLU A 169 -1.23 -29.52 7.81
N PRO A 170 -1.36 -29.41 9.15
CA PRO A 170 -0.21 -29.34 10.05
C PRO A 170 0.71 -30.56 9.96
N ASP A 171 0.13 -31.75 9.79
CA ASP A 171 0.89 -33.00 9.69
C ASP A 171 1.77 -33.04 8.43
N ARG A 172 1.33 -32.40 7.34
CA ARG A 172 2.11 -32.31 6.10
C ARG A 172 3.21 -31.25 6.20
N LEU A 173 2.93 -30.14 6.90
CA LEU A 173 3.91 -29.09 7.15
C LEU A 173 5.03 -29.55 8.09
N SER A 174 4.72 -30.42 9.06
CA SER A 174 5.65 -30.97 10.06
C SER A 174 6.60 -29.93 10.70
N PRO A 175 6.09 -28.78 11.20
CA PRO A 175 6.91 -27.71 11.74
C PRO A 175 7.59 -28.11 13.05
N LEU A 176 8.84 -27.65 13.21
CA LEU A 176 9.62 -27.83 14.42
C LEU A 176 9.25 -26.79 15.49
N GLY A 177 9.06 -27.24 16.72
CA GLY A 177 8.82 -26.39 17.89
C GLY A 177 10.03 -26.35 18.84
N ARG A 178 10.27 -25.21 19.48
CA ARG A 178 11.34 -25.04 20.49
C ARG A 178 10.79 -25.17 21.93
N LEU A 179 11.50 -25.94 22.76
CA LEU A 179 11.21 -26.26 24.17
C LEU A 179 12.41 -25.91 25.08
N GLY A 180 12.67 -24.63 25.32
CA GLY A 180 13.89 -24.20 26.01
C GLY A 180 15.13 -24.51 25.16
N GLU A 181 15.95 -25.47 25.59
CA GLU A 181 17.10 -26.00 24.82
C GLU A 181 16.74 -27.18 23.91
N ALA A 182 15.57 -27.79 24.09
CA ALA A 182 15.13 -28.95 23.30
C ALA A 182 14.20 -28.54 22.14
N TYR A 183 13.93 -29.51 21.26
CA TYR A 183 13.00 -29.40 20.15
C TYR A 183 11.87 -30.42 20.24
N THR A 184 10.75 -30.17 19.55
CA THR A 184 9.63 -31.10 19.42
C THR A 184 9.03 -31.05 18.03
N SER A 185 8.52 -32.18 17.56
CA SER A 185 7.54 -32.22 16.47
C SER A 185 6.14 -31.88 17.00
N LEU A 186 5.13 -31.78 16.13
CA LEU A 186 3.75 -31.43 16.52
C LEU A 186 3.10 -32.46 17.46
N GLY A 187 3.47 -33.74 17.38
CA GLY A 187 2.82 -34.81 18.13
C GLY A 187 1.36 -35.04 17.72
N ASP A 188 0.52 -35.50 18.66
CA ASP A 188 -0.90 -35.79 18.41
C ASP A 188 -1.74 -34.49 18.31
N VAL A 189 -2.36 -34.25 17.15
CA VAL A 189 -3.24 -33.10 16.91
C VAL A 189 -4.71 -33.48 17.13
N PHE A 190 -5.43 -32.69 17.95
CA PHE A 190 -6.88 -32.83 18.12
C PHE A 190 -7.61 -31.53 17.78
N ARG A 191 -8.84 -31.64 17.27
CA ARG A 191 -9.71 -30.50 16.93
C ARG A 191 -10.78 -30.31 17.99
N GLN A 192 -10.99 -29.06 18.40
CA GLN A 192 -12.04 -28.69 19.33
C GLN A 192 -12.82 -27.50 18.78
N ASP A 193 -14.14 -27.63 18.69
CA ASP A 193 -15.01 -26.56 18.20
C ASP A 193 -15.10 -25.42 19.20
N ARG A 194 -15.06 -24.19 18.69
CA ARG A 194 -15.28 -22.99 19.50
C ARG A 194 -16.78 -22.86 19.79
N PRO A 195 -17.21 -22.76 21.05
CA PRO A 195 -18.62 -22.57 21.38
C PRO A 195 -19.12 -21.20 20.86
N THR A 196 -20.34 -21.17 20.32
CA THR A 196 -21.00 -19.94 19.89
C THR A 196 -21.70 -19.22 21.05
N PRO A 197 -21.94 -17.90 20.98
CA PRO A 197 -22.75 -17.18 21.97
C PRO A 197 -24.11 -17.84 22.22
N GLU A 198 -24.74 -18.35 21.16
CA GLU A 198 -26.01 -19.08 21.24
C GLU A 198 -25.86 -20.39 22.04
N SER A 199 -24.78 -21.15 21.81
CA SER A 199 -24.51 -22.38 22.56
C SER A 199 -24.20 -22.15 24.05
N LEU A 200 -23.81 -20.92 24.40
CA LEU A 200 -23.49 -20.49 25.76
C LEU A 200 -24.63 -19.69 26.42
N ASN A 201 -25.76 -19.47 25.73
CA ASN A 201 -26.85 -18.61 26.16
C ASN A 201 -26.40 -17.18 26.53
N VAL A 202 -25.55 -16.55 25.70
CA VAL A 202 -25.10 -15.17 25.88
C VAL A 202 -25.35 -14.34 24.63
N ASP A 203 -25.71 -13.06 24.82
CA ASP A 203 -25.97 -12.13 23.72
C ASP A 203 -24.70 -11.78 22.94
N ARG A 204 -24.85 -11.57 21.62
CA ARG A 204 -23.75 -11.09 20.77
C ARG A 204 -23.41 -9.64 21.11
N ARG A 205 -22.11 -9.33 21.24
CA ARG A 205 -21.63 -7.93 21.29
C ARG A 205 -21.91 -7.24 19.95
N ALA A 206 -22.62 -6.11 19.96
CA ALA A 206 -22.76 -5.24 18.80
C ALA A 206 -21.41 -4.56 18.47
N LYS A 207 -20.87 -4.78 17.27
CA LYS A 207 -19.75 -4.00 16.73
C LYS A 207 -20.32 -2.73 16.07
N VAL A 208 -20.16 -1.58 16.72
CA VAL A 208 -20.47 -0.28 16.11
C VAL A 208 -19.24 0.22 15.37
N VAL A 209 -19.23 0.15 14.04
CA VAL A 209 -18.20 0.78 13.21
C VAL A 209 -18.58 2.25 13.05
N ARG A 210 -17.83 3.17 13.66
CA ARG A 210 -18.02 4.62 13.47
C ARG A 210 -17.39 5.02 12.13
N ARG A 211 -18.18 5.58 11.21
CA ARG A 211 -17.68 6.20 9.97
C ARG A 211 -17.10 7.58 10.30
N ARG A 212 -15.96 7.95 9.71
CA ARG A 212 -15.51 9.36 9.70
C ARG A 212 -16.37 10.15 8.74
N ASP A 213 -16.56 11.43 9.05
CA ASP A 213 -17.12 12.35 8.08
C ASP A 213 -16.09 12.60 6.98
N VAL A 214 -16.54 12.48 5.75
CA VAL A 214 -15.72 12.55 4.53
C VAL A 214 -16.38 13.51 3.54
N GLY A 215 -17.51 14.15 3.89
CA GLY A 215 -18.17 15.14 3.02
C GLY A 215 -18.99 14.51 1.89
N GLY A 216 -19.83 15.34 1.24
CA GLY A 216 -20.71 14.95 0.13
C GLY A 216 -20.05 15.02 -1.25
N ALA A 217 -18.98 15.79 -1.38
CA ALA A 217 -18.21 15.99 -2.61
C ALA A 217 -16.73 15.62 -2.40
N HIS A 218 -16.05 15.24 -3.47
CA HIS A 218 -14.63 14.89 -3.46
C HIS A 218 -13.93 15.36 -4.74
N LEU A 219 -12.74 15.95 -4.59
CA LEU A 219 -11.91 16.45 -5.69
C LEU A 219 -10.76 15.49 -5.96
N VAL A 220 -10.61 15.09 -7.21
CA VAL A 220 -9.57 14.16 -7.67
C VAL A 220 -8.31 14.96 -8.02
N GLY A 221 -7.52 15.33 -7.00
CA GLY A 221 -6.12 15.80 -7.13
C GLY A 221 -5.85 17.03 -8.00
N SER A 222 -5.73 16.85 -9.31
CA SER A 222 -5.21 17.86 -10.24
C SER A 222 -6.26 18.91 -10.61
N VAL A 223 -5.88 20.20 -10.64
CA VAL A 223 -6.72 21.34 -11.02
C VAL A 223 -5.90 22.34 -11.84
N PRO A 224 -6.24 22.63 -13.12
CA PRO A 224 -5.40 23.43 -14.01
C PRO A 224 -5.56 24.92 -13.69
N ARG A 225 -4.80 25.36 -12.69
CA ARG A 225 -4.68 26.74 -12.23
C ARG A 225 -3.23 27.10 -12.03
N ASP A 226 -2.95 28.39 -11.96
CA ASP A 226 -1.58 28.90 -11.90
C ASP A 226 -0.92 28.67 -10.54
N SER A 227 -1.69 28.41 -9.48
CA SER A 227 -1.16 28.15 -8.14
C SER A 227 -2.11 27.35 -7.24
N ALA A 228 -1.55 26.68 -6.24
CA ALA A 228 -2.32 26.01 -5.19
C ALA A 228 -3.30 26.96 -4.46
N ALA A 229 -2.96 28.25 -4.32
CA ALA A 229 -3.85 29.24 -3.71
C ALA A 229 -5.16 29.38 -4.50
N GLU A 230 -5.08 29.52 -5.83
CA GLU A 230 -6.25 29.63 -6.68
C GLU A 230 -7.11 28.37 -6.65
N VAL A 231 -6.48 27.19 -6.62
CA VAL A 231 -7.17 25.90 -6.51
C VAL A 231 -7.93 25.82 -5.20
N ILE A 232 -7.26 26.10 -4.08
CA ILE A 232 -7.85 25.98 -2.74
C ILE A 232 -8.99 27.01 -2.57
N GLU A 233 -8.79 28.26 -3.00
CA GLU A 233 -9.81 29.30 -2.92
C GLU A 233 -11.04 29.00 -3.76
N ALA A 234 -10.86 28.53 -5.00
CA ALA A 234 -11.98 28.17 -5.88
C ALA A 234 -12.74 26.98 -5.29
N SER A 235 -12.03 25.93 -4.86
CA SER A 235 -12.62 24.74 -4.25
C SER A 235 -13.41 25.08 -3.00
N ALA A 236 -12.85 25.87 -2.09
CA ALA A 236 -13.52 26.28 -0.86
C ALA A 236 -14.75 27.17 -1.14
N ARG A 237 -14.65 28.08 -2.10
CA ARG A 237 -15.75 28.99 -2.47
C ARG A 237 -16.98 28.26 -3.01
N TYR A 238 -16.77 27.27 -3.88
CA TYR A 238 -17.88 26.62 -4.60
C TYR A 238 -18.36 25.33 -3.93
N LEU A 239 -17.48 24.63 -3.20
CA LEU A 239 -17.78 23.31 -2.63
C LEU A 239 -17.56 23.23 -1.11
N GLY A 240 -17.08 24.28 -0.44
CA GLY A 240 -16.55 24.19 0.93
C GLY A 240 -17.42 23.45 1.94
N ALA A 241 -18.75 23.62 1.90
CA ALA A 241 -19.69 22.92 2.79
C ALA A 241 -19.81 21.39 2.53
N HIS A 242 -19.38 20.94 1.35
CA HIS A 242 -19.47 19.55 0.91
C HIS A 242 -18.13 18.80 0.96
N LEU A 243 -17.00 19.51 1.12
CA LEU A 243 -15.66 18.92 1.12
C LEU A 243 -15.18 18.58 2.53
N ALA A 244 -14.65 17.37 2.71
CA ALA A 244 -13.82 17.06 3.89
C ALA A 244 -12.33 17.30 3.65
N ALA A 245 -11.89 17.39 2.39
CA ALA A 245 -10.51 17.67 2.04
C ALA A 245 -10.41 18.44 0.73
N ILE A 246 -9.36 19.26 0.59
CA ILE A 246 -9.07 20.06 -0.62
C ILE A 246 -7.65 19.73 -1.10
N PRO A 247 -7.45 19.37 -2.38
CA PRO A 247 -6.13 19.14 -2.95
C PRO A 247 -5.44 20.45 -3.29
N ASP A 248 -4.12 20.40 -3.46
CA ASP A 248 -3.33 21.54 -3.93
C ASP A 248 -3.37 21.74 -5.45
N GLY A 249 -3.98 20.82 -6.19
CA GLY A 249 -4.20 20.92 -7.63
C GLY A 249 -3.05 20.46 -8.51
N GLU A 250 -1.92 20.01 -7.94
CA GLU A 250 -0.76 19.58 -8.73
C GLU A 250 -0.29 20.63 -9.76
N THR A 251 -0.26 21.90 -9.35
CA THR A 251 0.07 23.01 -10.25
C THR A 251 1.55 23.06 -10.62
N GLY A 252 1.89 23.69 -11.75
CA GLY A 252 3.27 23.97 -12.14
C GLY A 252 3.92 22.83 -12.92
N ASP A 253 5.10 22.40 -12.49
CA ASP A 253 5.85 21.27 -13.08
C ASP A 253 5.16 19.91 -12.85
N ARG A 254 4.29 19.83 -11.84
CA ARG A 254 3.44 18.67 -11.54
C ARG A 254 2.15 18.60 -12.37
N LEU A 255 1.95 19.54 -13.31
CA LEU A 255 0.92 19.38 -14.35
C LEU A 255 1.24 18.09 -15.14
N ASP A 256 0.20 17.39 -15.59
CA ASP A 256 0.30 16.06 -16.21
C ASP A 256 0.83 14.94 -15.30
N TRP A 257 0.51 15.02 -14.00
CA TRP A 257 0.51 13.90 -13.06
C TRP A 257 1.90 13.30 -12.77
N THR A 258 2.37 12.31 -13.55
CA THR A 258 3.64 11.60 -13.29
C THR A 258 4.80 12.08 -14.16
N THR A 259 4.56 12.95 -15.14
CA THR A 259 5.62 13.37 -16.08
C THR A 259 6.81 14.05 -15.38
N PHE A 260 6.55 14.80 -14.30
CA PHE A 260 7.62 15.39 -13.49
C PHE A 260 8.56 14.34 -12.85
N GLN A 261 8.09 13.11 -12.61
CA GLN A 261 8.93 12.01 -12.12
C GLN A 261 9.94 11.56 -13.18
N ALA A 262 9.55 11.53 -14.47
CA ALA A 262 10.47 11.23 -15.55
C ALA A 262 11.64 12.22 -15.57
N VAL A 263 11.34 13.51 -15.39
CA VAL A 263 12.34 14.59 -15.42
C VAL A 263 13.20 14.63 -14.16
N HIS A 264 12.59 14.58 -12.98
CA HIS A 264 13.28 14.88 -11.72
C HIS A 264 13.75 13.65 -10.95
N VAL A 265 13.22 12.46 -11.26
CA VAL A 265 13.52 11.22 -10.53
C VAL A 265 14.22 10.21 -11.43
N PHE A 266 13.68 9.91 -12.62
CA PHE A 266 14.22 8.86 -13.49
C PHE A 266 15.43 9.33 -14.32
N HIS A 267 15.31 10.45 -15.03
CA HIS A 267 16.38 10.99 -15.86
C HIS A 267 17.71 11.25 -15.12
N PRO A 268 17.73 11.82 -13.89
CA PRO A 268 18.98 12.04 -13.17
C PRO A 268 19.51 10.80 -12.44
N ASN A 269 18.79 9.67 -12.45
CA ASN A 269 19.19 8.49 -11.69
C ASN A 269 20.41 7.81 -12.34
N SER A 270 21.47 7.60 -11.56
CA SER A 270 22.72 7.01 -12.07
C SER A 270 22.61 5.55 -12.49
N ALA A 271 21.64 4.80 -11.96
CA ALA A 271 21.37 3.41 -12.33
C ALA A 271 20.55 3.28 -13.63
N LEU A 272 19.94 4.38 -14.09
CA LEU A 272 19.05 4.39 -15.25
C LEU A 272 19.71 5.02 -16.47
N GLU A 273 19.34 4.53 -17.65
CA GLU A 273 19.69 5.09 -18.94
C GLU A 273 18.42 5.62 -19.63
N THR A 274 18.47 6.88 -20.07
CA THR A 274 17.44 7.47 -20.93
C THR A 274 17.61 6.96 -22.36
N ILE A 275 16.61 6.23 -22.84
CA ILE A 275 16.53 5.67 -24.20
C ILE A 275 15.90 6.68 -25.16
N SER A 276 14.85 7.36 -24.71
CA SER A 276 14.26 8.49 -25.43
C SER A 276 13.85 9.59 -24.46
N GLN A 277 13.88 10.82 -24.97
CA GLN A 277 13.40 12.01 -24.27
C GLN A 277 12.77 12.97 -25.29
N PRO A 278 11.86 13.87 -24.85
CA PRO A 278 11.26 14.87 -25.72
C PRO A 278 12.31 15.78 -26.38
N ALA A 279 12.12 16.10 -27.66
CA ALA A 279 13.00 17.04 -28.36
C ALA A 279 12.94 18.43 -27.72
N SER A 280 11.74 18.86 -27.32
CA SER A 280 11.47 20.11 -26.60
C SER A 280 12.27 20.21 -25.29
N PHE A 281 12.44 19.08 -24.58
CA PHE A 281 13.25 19.03 -23.36
C PHE A 281 14.73 19.21 -23.65
N ALA A 282 15.25 18.55 -24.69
CA ALA A 282 16.66 18.65 -25.08
C ALA A 282 17.09 20.08 -25.45
N GLU A 283 16.17 20.88 -25.99
CA GLU A 283 16.43 22.26 -26.41
C GLU A 283 16.49 23.24 -25.23
N ASN A 284 15.60 23.10 -24.24
CA ASN A 284 15.55 23.99 -23.08
C ASN A 284 15.04 23.29 -21.81
N PRO A 285 15.89 22.53 -21.10
CA PRO A 285 15.48 21.75 -19.92
C PRO A 285 14.85 22.60 -18.80
N ASP A 286 15.36 23.81 -18.56
CA ASP A 286 14.93 24.65 -17.44
C ASP A 286 13.53 25.27 -17.65
N ALA A 287 13.15 25.49 -18.92
CA ALA A 287 11.83 26.02 -19.28
C ALA A 287 10.85 24.96 -19.77
N TRP A 288 11.28 23.70 -19.84
CA TRP A 288 10.45 22.62 -20.35
C TRP A 288 9.24 22.39 -19.44
N ARG A 289 8.08 22.17 -20.07
CA ARG A 289 6.84 21.78 -19.40
C ARG A 289 6.23 20.62 -20.19
N PRO A 290 5.57 19.68 -19.52
CA PRO A 290 4.83 18.64 -20.22
C PRO A 290 3.76 19.27 -21.13
N GLY A 291 3.66 18.77 -22.34
CA GLY A 291 2.64 19.12 -23.33
C GLY A 291 1.79 17.90 -23.66
N ASP A 292 2.04 17.29 -24.81
CA ASP A 292 1.30 16.12 -25.27
C ASP A 292 2.02 14.82 -24.85
N LEU A 293 1.32 13.92 -24.15
CA LEU A 293 1.91 12.68 -23.63
C LEU A 293 2.43 11.72 -24.72
N GLU A 294 1.89 11.77 -25.94
CA GLU A 294 2.38 10.96 -27.07
C GLU A 294 3.64 11.58 -27.69
N GLU A 295 3.71 12.91 -27.78
CA GLU A 295 4.88 13.63 -28.34
C GLU A 295 6.03 13.79 -27.34
N ASP A 296 5.72 13.80 -26.04
CA ASP A 296 6.67 13.96 -24.93
C ASP A 296 7.09 12.64 -24.25
N ALA A 297 7.11 11.54 -25.02
CA ALA A 297 7.41 10.21 -24.49
C ALA A 297 8.86 10.05 -24.00
N TRP A 298 9.02 9.88 -22.69
CA TRP A 298 10.25 9.41 -22.06
C TRP A 298 10.30 7.89 -22.06
N LEU A 299 11.49 7.33 -22.30
CA LEU A 299 11.73 5.89 -22.13
C LEU A 299 13.04 5.67 -21.41
N PHE A 300 13.03 4.79 -20.42
CA PHE A 300 14.20 4.44 -19.63
C PHE A 300 14.42 2.93 -19.61
N ARG A 301 15.66 2.54 -19.30
CA ARG A 301 16.04 1.17 -18.94
C ARG A 301 17.08 1.19 -17.81
N ILE A 302 17.27 0.07 -17.12
CA ILE A 302 18.38 -0.08 -16.17
C ILE A 302 19.68 -0.23 -16.96
N ARG A 303 20.74 0.46 -16.53
CA ARG A 303 22.06 0.34 -17.17
C ARG A 303 22.61 -1.08 -17.01
N ASP A 304 23.29 -1.57 -18.06
CA ASP A 304 23.96 -2.86 -18.03
C ASP A 304 24.94 -2.95 -16.84
N GLY A 305 24.76 -3.97 -16.00
CA GLY A 305 25.59 -4.20 -14.81
C GLY A 305 25.29 -3.30 -13.60
N ALA A 306 24.27 -2.43 -13.68
CA ALA A 306 23.81 -1.68 -12.52
C ALA A 306 23.00 -2.56 -11.56
N GLY A 307 23.17 -2.31 -10.26
CA GLY A 307 22.36 -2.91 -9.19
C GLY A 307 20.91 -2.41 -9.19
N MET A 308 20.18 -2.64 -8.09
CA MET A 308 18.83 -2.09 -7.93
C MET A 308 18.89 -0.54 -7.93
N PRO A 309 18.04 0.16 -8.70
CA PRO A 309 17.95 1.62 -8.63
C PRO A 309 17.60 2.06 -7.21
N HIS A 310 18.22 3.15 -6.76
CA HIS A 310 17.89 3.79 -5.49
C HIS A 310 17.27 5.16 -5.78
N PHE A 311 16.14 5.46 -5.14
CA PHE A 311 15.46 6.74 -5.27
C PHE A 311 15.53 7.49 -3.94
N GLY A 312 15.95 8.76 -4.00
CA GLY A 312 16.00 9.65 -2.84
C GLY A 312 14.64 10.29 -2.59
N SER A 313 14.59 11.63 -2.57
CA SER A 313 13.29 12.32 -2.56
C SER A 313 12.58 12.11 -3.89
N LEU A 314 11.26 11.89 -3.82
CA LEU A 314 10.40 11.85 -4.99
C LEU A 314 9.80 13.22 -5.33
N GLY A 315 9.99 14.22 -4.45
CA GLY A 315 9.55 15.61 -4.66
C GLY A 315 8.11 15.89 -4.22
N TYR A 316 7.36 14.87 -3.81
CA TYR A 316 5.97 15.04 -3.37
C TYR A 316 5.89 15.72 -2.00
N VAL A 317 6.79 15.38 -1.08
CA VAL A 317 6.81 15.97 0.27
C VAL A 317 7.15 17.45 0.21
N GLU A 318 8.15 17.83 -0.58
CA GLU A 318 8.54 19.22 -0.73
C GLU A 318 7.38 20.06 -1.29
N ALA A 319 6.73 19.60 -2.36
CA ALA A 319 5.57 20.27 -2.94
C ALA A 319 4.40 20.36 -1.93
N ALA A 320 4.09 19.26 -1.23
CA ALA A 320 3.01 19.23 -0.25
C ALA A 320 3.26 20.19 0.92
N VAL A 321 4.50 20.31 1.41
CA VAL A 321 4.86 21.24 2.49
C VAL A 321 4.72 22.70 2.06
N GLU A 322 5.03 23.03 0.81
CA GLU A 322 4.83 24.39 0.28
C GLU A 322 3.34 24.72 0.18
N SER A 323 2.56 23.85 -0.46
CA SER A 323 1.10 23.98 -0.61
C SER A 323 0.36 23.99 0.73
N TYR A 324 0.82 23.22 1.71
CA TYR A 324 0.23 23.17 3.05
C TYR A 324 0.36 24.50 3.79
N LYS A 325 1.45 25.27 3.59
CA LYS A 325 1.59 26.62 4.16
C LYS A 325 0.48 27.54 3.64
N VAL A 326 0.25 27.51 2.32
CA VAL A 326 -0.82 28.28 1.66
C VAL A 326 -2.20 27.85 2.21
N PHE A 327 -2.43 26.56 2.35
CA PHE A 327 -3.67 26.02 2.93
C PHE A 327 -3.92 26.56 4.35
N LYS A 328 -2.91 26.57 5.22
CA LYS A 328 -3.04 27.11 6.59
C LYS A 328 -3.24 28.62 6.63
N GLU A 329 -2.62 29.37 5.72
CA GLU A 329 -2.86 30.81 5.58
C GLU A 329 -4.31 31.10 5.19
N LEU A 330 -4.86 30.35 4.22
CA LEU A 330 -6.26 30.49 3.80
C LEU A 330 -7.26 30.07 4.90
N GLN A 331 -6.93 29.04 5.69
CA GLN A 331 -7.71 28.71 6.90
C GLN A 331 -7.67 29.83 7.93
N ALA A 332 -6.50 30.43 8.19
CA ALA A 332 -6.36 31.53 9.15
C ALA A 332 -7.14 32.79 8.72
N GLN A 333 -7.31 32.98 7.41
CA GLN A 333 -8.11 34.06 6.83
C GLN A 333 -9.62 33.76 6.80
N GLY A 334 -10.02 32.52 7.13
CA GLY A 334 -11.41 32.07 7.09
C GLY A 334 -11.93 31.75 5.69
N ALA A 335 -11.05 31.67 4.68
CA ALA A 335 -11.41 31.26 3.33
C ALA A 335 -11.67 29.74 3.23
N VAL A 336 -11.04 28.95 4.11
CA VAL A 336 -11.22 27.51 4.22
C VAL A 336 -11.70 27.15 5.63
N GLY A 337 -12.67 26.23 5.73
CA GLY A 337 -13.17 25.72 7.01
C GLY A 337 -12.08 25.08 7.86
N GLN A 338 -12.17 25.20 9.18
CA GLN A 338 -11.17 24.66 10.12
C GLN A 338 -11.21 23.13 10.22
N GLU A 339 -12.35 22.55 9.86
CA GLU A 339 -12.62 21.11 9.79
C GLU A 339 -12.17 20.47 8.48
N VAL A 340 -11.89 21.27 7.45
CA VAL A 340 -11.43 20.79 6.14
C VAL A 340 -9.96 20.39 6.24
N ARG A 341 -9.61 19.28 5.62
CA ARG A 341 -8.24 18.75 5.55
C ARG A 341 -7.52 19.16 4.29
N PHE A 342 -6.20 19.15 4.35
CA PHE A 342 -5.31 19.25 3.20
C PHE A 342 -5.14 17.88 2.54
N GLN A 343 -5.45 17.78 1.26
CA GLN A 343 -5.31 16.55 0.49
C GLN A 343 -4.02 16.56 -0.34
N VAL A 344 -3.27 15.47 -0.27
CA VAL A 344 -2.14 15.18 -1.15
C VAL A 344 -2.51 13.97 -1.99
N SER A 345 -2.54 14.16 -3.31
CA SER A 345 -2.79 13.07 -4.25
C SER A 345 -1.45 12.55 -4.76
N LEU A 346 -1.27 11.23 -4.70
CA LEU A 346 -0.02 10.55 -5.01
C LEU A 346 -0.35 9.45 -6.03
N PRO A 347 0.44 9.28 -7.11
CA PRO A 347 0.29 8.12 -7.96
C PRO A 347 0.65 6.87 -7.16
N ALA A 348 -0.10 5.79 -7.37
CA ALA A 348 0.35 4.48 -6.94
C ALA A 348 1.66 4.12 -7.68
N PRO A 349 2.56 3.31 -7.08
CA PRO A 349 3.90 3.06 -7.63
C PRO A 349 3.88 2.52 -9.07
N GLN A 350 3.01 1.55 -9.35
CA GLN A 350 2.90 0.99 -10.70
C GLN A 350 2.43 2.06 -11.69
N SER A 351 1.50 2.93 -11.25
CA SER A 351 1.08 4.10 -12.00
C SER A 351 2.17 5.14 -12.29
N ALA A 352 3.12 5.32 -11.38
CA ALA A 352 4.25 6.23 -11.54
C ALA A 352 5.35 5.69 -12.46
N VAL A 353 5.49 4.36 -12.54
CA VAL A 353 6.62 3.68 -13.21
C VAL A 353 6.25 3.14 -14.59
N SER A 354 5.15 2.42 -14.73
CA SER A 354 4.93 1.48 -15.85
C SER A 354 4.91 2.14 -17.23
N TRP A 355 4.56 3.41 -17.30
CA TRP A 355 4.54 4.16 -18.57
C TRP A 355 5.94 4.43 -19.14
N TRP A 356 6.97 4.47 -18.30
CA TRP A 356 8.31 4.92 -18.70
C TRP A 356 9.31 3.78 -18.95
N PHE A 357 8.90 2.53 -18.70
CA PHE A 357 9.75 1.34 -18.80
C PHE A 357 9.00 0.24 -19.58
N HIS A 358 9.44 -0.03 -20.80
CA HIS A 358 8.83 -1.04 -21.69
C HIS A 358 9.50 -2.42 -21.63
N ASP A 359 10.64 -2.53 -20.95
CA ASP A 359 11.22 -3.84 -20.62
C ASP A 359 10.58 -4.34 -19.31
N PRO A 360 9.91 -5.51 -19.31
CA PRO A 360 9.20 -6.00 -18.13
C PRO A 360 10.10 -6.23 -16.90
N ASP A 361 11.33 -6.73 -17.10
CA ASP A 361 12.26 -7.00 -15.99
C ASP A 361 12.74 -5.69 -15.35
N ASP A 362 13.02 -4.68 -16.17
CA ASP A 362 13.37 -3.35 -15.68
C ASP A 362 12.19 -2.67 -14.99
N ALA A 363 10.99 -2.75 -15.58
CA ALA A 363 9.77 -2.21 -15.00
C ALA A 363 9.53 -2.80 -13.61
N ASP A 364 9.61 -4.13 -13.44
CA ASP A 364 9.40 -4.79 -12.15
C ASP A 364 10.45 -4.37 -11.10
N ARG A 365 11.74 -4.31 -11.49
CA ARG A 365 12.83 -3.89 -10.59
C ARG A 365 12.69 -2.44 -10.16
N VAL A 366 12.42 -1.54 -11.11
CA VAL A 366 12.21 -0.11 -10.84
C VAL A 366 10.97 0.08 -9.97
N ASN A 367 9.89 -0.62 -10.28
CA ASN A 367 8.64 -0.56 -9.54
C ASN A 367 8.80 -1.05 -8.09
N ALA A 368 9.57 -2.11 -7.85
CA ALA A 368 9.91 -2.57 -6.51
C ALA A 368 10.70 -1.51 -5.72
N ALA A 369 11.75 -0.94 -6.33
CA ALA A 369 12.54 0.12 -5.71
C ALA A 369 11.73 1.41 -5.46
N TYR A 370 10.89 1.79 -6.42
CA TYR A 370 10.03 2.98 -6.33
C TYR A 370 8.92 2.81 -5.29
N THR A 371 8.37 1.60 -5.12
CA THR A 371 7.37 1.30 -4.07
C THR A 371 7.93 1.61 -2.69
N HIS A 372 9.17 1.20 -2.42
CA HIS A 372 9.85 1.50 -1.16
C HIS A 372 10.12 3.00 -0.98
N ALA A 373 10.61 3.66 -2.04
CA ALA A 373 10.83 5.10 -2.01
C ALA A 373 9.53 5.87 -1.77
N MET A 374 8.41 5.44 -2.34
CA MET A 374 7.09 6.02 -2.13
C MET A 374 6.60 5.80 -0.69
N ALA A 375 6.83 4.62 -0.10
CA ALA A 375 6.51 4.37 1.30
C ALA A 375 7.32 5.30 2.24
N ASP A 376 8.60 5.51 1.94
CA ASP A 376 9.45 6.47 2.67
C ASP A 376 9.01 7.92 2.47
N GLU A 377 8.61 8.29 1.25
CA GLU A 377 8.07 9.61 0.92
C GLU A 377 6.79 9.89 1.73
N VAL A 378 5.88 8.92 1.81
CA VAL A 378 4.66 9.02 2.63
C VAL A 378 4.97 9.10 4.12
N ARG A 379 5.98 8.37 4.61
CA ARG A 379 6.44 8.50 6.00
C ARG A 379 6.92 9.92 6.28
N ARG A 380 7.77 10.48 5.41
CA ARG A 380 8.24 11.87 5.50
C ARG A 380 7.08 12.87 5.44
N LEU A 381 6.07 12.61 4.60
CA LEU A 381 4.86 13.43 4.52
C LEU A 381 4.10 13.46 5.86
N CYS A 382 3.92 12.29 6.48
CA CYS A 382 3.27 12.17 7.79
C CYS A 382 4.07 12.82 8.92
N GLU A 383 5.40 12.88 8.80
CA GLU A 383 6.26 13.61 9.74
C GLU A 383 6.17 15.13 9.56
N ALA A 384 5.95 15.59 8.32
CA ALA A 384 5.94 17.00 7.95
C ALA A 384 4.58 17.69 8.16
N ILE A 385 3.47 16.95 8.00
CA ILE A 385 2.10 17.50 8.08
C ILE A 385 1.34 16.85 9.24
N PRO A 386 0.70 17.64 10.14
CA PRO A 386 -0.11 17.12 11.23
C PRO A 386 -1.17 16.11 10.74
N HIS A 387 -1.22 14.93 11.35
CA HIS A 387 -2.08 13.83 10.87
C HIS A 387 -3.58 14.17 10.84
N ASP A 388 -4.03 15.08 11.71
CA ASP A 388 -5.43 15.50 11.77
C ASP A 388 -5.81 16.43 10.61
N ASP A 389 -4.81 17.06 9.97
CA ASP A 389 -4.97 17.96 8.82
C ASP A 389 -4.74 17.22 7.49
N LEU A 390 -4.17 16.02 7.50
CA LEU A 390 -3.74 15.32 6.28
C LEU A 390 -4.79 14.32 5.76
N THR A 391 -5.01 14.37 4.45
CA THR A 391 -5.67 13.34 3.64
C THR A 391 -4.72 12.93 2.52
N ILE A 392 -4.56 11.63 2.30
CA ILE A 392 -3.79 11.06 1.19
C ILE A 392 -4.76 10.36 0.24
N GLN A 393 -4.67 10.68 -1.05
CA GLN A 393 -5.35 9.97 -2.11
C GLN A 393 -4.32 9.21 -2.94
N TRP A 394 -4.53 7.91 -3.14
CA TRP A 394 -3.78 7.12 -4.10
C TRP A 394 -4.48 7.15 -5.45
N ASP A 395 -3.78 7.66 -6.46
CA ASP A 395 -4.24 7.64 -7.85
C ASP A 395 -3.77 6.34 -8.50
N ALA A 396 -4.73 5.43 -8.66
CA ALA A 396 -4.54 4.11 -9.22
C ALA A 396 -5.12 4.11 -10.64
N CYS A 397 -4.30 4.54 -11.62
CA CYS A 397 -4.68 4.56 -13.03
C CYS A 397 -4.39 3.22 -13.69
N TRP A 398 -3.11 2.91 -13.77
CA TRP A 398 -2.59 1.73 -14.44
C TRP A 398 -3.02 0.44 -13.77
N GLU A 399 -3.29 0.48 -12.46
CA GLU A 399 -3.82 -0.61 -11.66
C GLU A 399 -5.26 -0.99 -12.06
N THR A 400 -5.99 -0.11 -12.73
CA THR A 400 -7.34 -0.43 -13.25
C THR A 400 -7.31 -0.92 -14.70
N VAL A 401 -6.25 -0.60 -15.45
CA VAL A 401 -6.06 -1.01 -16.83
C VAL A 401 -5.43 -2.40 -16.85
N VAL A 402 -6.07 -3.34 -17.55
CA VAL A 402 -5.48 -4.68 -17.72
C VAL A 402 -4.38 -4.58 -18.76
N PHE A 403 -3.13 -4.43 -18.30
CA PHE A 403 -1.93 -4.33 -19.15
C PHE A 403 -1.92 -5.34 -20.30
N GLU A 404 -2.24 -6.61 -20.01
CA GLU A 404 -2.22 -7.73 -20.99
C GLU A 404 -3.20 -7.57 -22.15
N GLN A 405 -4.20 -6.70 -22.03
CA GLN A 405 -5.21 -6.48 -23.08
C GLN A 405 -4.93 -5.24 -23.92
N VAL A 406 -3.96 -4.41 -23.53
CA VAL A 406 -3.73 -3.09 -24.14
C VAL A 406 -2.31 -2.97 -24.72
N PHE A 407 -1.31 -3.60 -24.09
CA PHE A 407 0.08 -3.43 -24.50
C PHE A 407 0.84 -4.76 -24.61
N ASP A 408 1.54 -4.94 -25.73
CA ASP A 408 2.39 -6.13 -25.97
C ASP A 408 3.58 -6.23 -25.00
N TRP A 409 3.93 -5.13 -24.32
CA TRP A 409 5.02 -5.02 -23.34
C TRP A 409 4.55 -5.13 -21.88
N ALA A 410 3.28 -5.49 -21.64
CA ALA A 410 2.72 -5.68 -20.31
C ALA A 410 3.61 -6.55 -19.40
N PRO A 411 3.82 -6.16 -18.12
CA PRO A 411 4.50 -7.02 -17.15
C PRO A 411 3.76 -8.36 -17.00
N SER A 412 4.49 -9.46 -16.94
CA SER A 412 3.93 -10.81 -16.82
C SER A 412 3.29 -11.06 -15.45
N GLY A 413 2.22 -11.87 -15.39
CA GLY A 413 1.54 -12.25 -14.14
C GLY A 413 0.26 -11.45 -13.88
N ASP A 414 -0.48 -11.80 -12.82
CA ASP A 414 -1.77 -11.18 -12.52
C ASP A 414 -1.60 -9.71 -12.08
N PRO A 415 -2.18 -8.74 -12.79
CA PRO A 415 -2.17 -7.33 -12.37
C PRO A 415 -2.68 -7.13 -10.94
N MET A 416 -3.68 -7.91 -10.51
CA MET A 416 -4.22 -7.82 -9.14
C MET A 416 -3.19 -8.25 -8.09
N GLU A 417 -2.38 -9.27 -8.38
CA GLU A 417 -1.30 -9.70 -7.48
C GLU A 417 -0.20 -8.63 -7.36
N ARG A 418 0.14 -7.94 -8.45
CA ARG A 418 1.12 -6.84 -8.41
C ARG A 418 0.63 -5.68 -7.54
N ILE A 419 -0.63 -5.26 -7.73
CA ILE A 419 -1.29 -4.23 -6.90
C ILE A 419 -1.34 -4.68 -5.44
N ALA A 420 -1.56 -5.97 -5.21
CA ALA A 420 -1.62 -6.57 -3.89
C ALA A 420 -0.30 -6.49 -3.13
N MET A 421 0.83 -6.66 -3.80
CA MET A 421 2.15 -6.58 -3.17
C MET A 421 2.49 -5.14 -2.75
N GLN A 422 2.05 -4.12 -3.50
CA GLN A 422 2.38 -2.73 -3.24
C GLN A 422 1.49 -2.06 -2.20
N THR A 423 0.20 -2.39 -2.23
CA THR A 423 -0.84 -1.71 -1.44
C THR A 423 -0.54 -1.69 0.07
N PRO A 424 -0.14 -2.81 0.72
CA PRO A 424 0.26 -2.81 2.11
C PRO A 424 1.52 -1.97 2.37
N VAL A 425 2.52 -2.03 1.48
CA VAL A 425 3.82 -1.36 1.65
C VAL A 425 3.64 0.15 1.73
N ILE A 426 2.85 0.73 0.81
CA ILE A 426 2.65 2.19 0.75
C ILE A 426 1.63 2.71 1.77
N SER A 427 0.72 1.85 2.26
CA SER A 427 -0.42 2.30 3.08
C SER A 427 -0.31 1.98 4.56
N MET A 428 0.30 0.86 4.94
CA MET A 428 0.23 0.36 6.32
C MET A 428 0.98 1.23 7.32
N GLY A 429 2.07 1.87 6.89
CA GLY A 429 2.85 2.79 7.71
C GLY A 429 2.15 4.13 8.01
N ILE A 430 1.05 4.44 7.29
CA ILE A 430 0.35 5.71 7.44
C ILE A 430 -0.44 5.72 8.76
N PRO A 431 -0.27 6.72 9.65
CA PRO A 431 -1.00 6.80 10.91
C PRO A 431 -2.53 6.81 10.74
N ASP A 432 -3.24 6.12 11.63
CA ASP A 432 -4.71 5.99 11.58
C ASP A 432 -5.43 7.34 11.45
N LYS A 433 -4.91 8.41 12.07
CA LYS A 433 -5.51 9.76 12.05
C LYS A 433 -5.53 10.40 10.67
N VAL A 434 -4.55 10.09 9.82
CA VAL A 434 -4.51 10.51 8.42
C VAL A 434 -5.67 9.84 7.68
N MET A 435 -6.41 10.60 6.87
CA MET A 435 -7.44 10.03 6.01
C MET A 435 -6.78 9.45 4.76
N VAL A 436 -7.16 8.24 4.36
CA VAL A 436 -6.60 7.60 3.16
C VAL A 436 -7.72 7.14 2.24
N GLY A 437 -7.62 7.45 0.96
CA GLY A 437 -8.53 6.93 -0.05
C GLY A 437 -7.84 6.58 -1.37
N TYR A 438 -8.60 5.97 -2.26
CA TYR A 438 -8.14 5.56 -3.59
C TYR A 438 -9.02 6.17 -4.66
N HIS A 439 -8.41 6.77 -5.67
CA HIS A 439 -9.02 7.12 -6.94
C HIS A 439 -8.68 6.05 -7.96
N PHE A 440 -9.70 5.33 -8.45
CA PHE A 440 -9.53 4.42 -9.58
C PHE A 440 -9.72 5.21 -10.87
N CYS A 441 -8.73 5.19 -11.76
CA CYS A 441 -8.75 5.96 -13.01
C CYS A 441 -8.53 5.03 -14.20
N TYR A 442 -9.26 5.18 -15.31
CA TYR A 442 -8.96 4.47 -16.56
C TYR A 442 -7.99 5.23 -17.48
N GLY A 443 -7.38 6.30 -16.95
CA GLY A 443 -6.61 7.31 -17.68
C GLY A 443 -7.50 8.17 -18.57
N SER A 444 -7.01 9.35 -18.96
CA SER A 444 -7.70 10.25 -19.88
C SER A 444 -6.66 10.82 -20.85
N MET A 445 -6.83 10.56 -22.14
CA MET A 445 -6.11 11.25 -23.23
C MET A 445 -7.15 11.94 -24.11
N HIS A 446 -7.06 13.26 -24.23
CA HIS A 446 -8.01 14.09 -24.98
C HIS A 446 -9.50 13.86 -24.62
N ASP A 447 -9.80 13.75 -23.32
CA ASP A 447 -11.15 13.50 -22.79
C ASP A 447 -11.74 12.11 -23.14
N GLU A 448 -10.91 11.16 -23.58
CA GLU A 448 -11.27 9.74 -23.79
C GLU A 448 -10.40 8.79 -22.94
N HIS A 449 -10.97 7.66 -22.49
CA HIS A 449 -10.24 6.65 -21.72
C HIS A 449 -9.35 5.75 -22.59
N PHE A 450 -8.23 5.25 -22.04
CA PHE A 450 -7.41 4.21 -22.72
C PHE A 450 -8.22 2.96 -23.01
N VAL A 451 -9.12 2.60 -22.09
CA VAL A 451 -10.10 1.53 -22.24
C VAL A 451 -11.41 2.00 -21.64
N GLU A 452 -12.44 2.13 -22.46
CA GLU A 452 -13.77 2.51 -22.00
C GLU A 452 -14.38 1.43 -21.09
N PRO A 453 -14.66 1.73 -19.81
CA PRO A 453 -15.24 0.75 -18.91
C PRO A 453 -16.65 0.38 -19.38
N THR A 454 -16.93 -0.93 -19.42
CA THR A 454 -18.27 -1.42 -19.77
C THR A 454 -19.22 -1.40 -18.57
N ASN A 455 -18.69 -1.46 -17.35
CA ASN A 455 -19.40 -1.36 -16.07
C ASN A 455 -18.41 -1.16 -14.90
N LEU A 456 -18.92 -0.99 -13.68
CA LEU A 456 -18.11 -0.76 -12.47
C LEU A 456 -17.46 -2.02 -11.84
N SER A 457 -17.48 -3.19 -12.49
CA SER A 457 -17.00 -4.44 -11.86
C SER A 457 -15.55 -4.37 -11.41
N LYS A 458 -14.66 -3.79 -12.24
CA LYS A 458 -13.24 -3.66 -11.91
C LYS A 458 -13.01 -2.72 -10.73
N CYS A 459 -13.69 -1.57 -10.71
CA CYS A 459 -13.65 -0.65 -9.57
C CYS A 459 -14.17 -1.30 -8.28
N VAL A 460 -15.22 -2.13 -8.35
CA VAL A 460 -15.76 -2.86 -7.19
C VAL A 460 -14.79 -3.94 -6.71
N GLU A 461 -14.15 -4.66 -7.62
CA GLU A 461 -13.11 -5.64 -7.32
C GLU A 461 -11.93 -4.96 -6.62
N LEU A 462 -11.40 -3.88 -7.19
CA LEU A 462 -10.29 -3.10 -6.62
C LEU A 462 -10.67 -2.46 -5.28
N SER A 463 -11.87 -1.91 -5.15
CA SER A 463 -12.34 -1.35 -3.88
C SER A 463 -12.38 -2.40 -2.78
N ASN A 464 -12.93 -3.57 -3.08
CA ASN A 464 -12.92 -4.70 -2.16
C ASN A 464 -11.49 -5.14 -1.85
N PHE A 465 -10.62 -5.14 -2.85
CA PHE A 465 -9.23 -5.51 -2.69
C PHE A 465 -8.50 -4.55 -1.75
N VAL A 466 -8.42 -3.25 -2.07
CA VAL A 466 -7.64 -2.28 -1.28
C VAL A 466 -8.17 -2.17 0.14
N VAL A 467 -9.49 -2.13 0.34
CA VAL A 467 -10.07 -2.02 1.69
C VAL A 467 -9.72 -3.22 2.58
N ASN A 468 -9.57 -4.42 2.00
CA ASN A 468 -9.24 -5.64 2.74
C ASN A 468 -7.73 -5.95 2.78
N ASN A 469 -6.88 -5.19 2.07
CA ASN A 469 -5.45 -5.52 1.94
C ASN A 469 -4.50 -4.34 2.23
N SER A 470 -4.97 -3.08 2.32
CA SER A 470 -4.12 -1.92 2.67
C SER A 470 -3.52 -2.00 4.06
N GLY A 471 -4.00 -2.90 4.91
CA GLY A 471 -3.50 -3.11 6.26
C GLY A 471 -3.81 -1.99 7.25
N ARG A 472 -4.67 -1.07 6.84
CA ARG A 472 -5.20 0.02 7.65
C ARG A 472 -6.59 0.36 7.17
N ARG A 473 -7.28 1.21 7.93
CA ARG A 473 -8.58 1.74 7.49
C ARG A 473 -8.40 2.62 6.25
N ILE A 474 -9.20 2.32 5.22
CA ILE A 474 -9.44 3.16 4.06
C ILE A 474 -10.74 3.95 4.27
N ASP A 475 -10.65 5.26 4.15
CA ASP A 475 -11.72 6.21 4.43
C ASP A 475 -12.67 6.37 3.25
N PHE A 476 -12.12 6.40 2.02
CA PHE A 476 -12.92 6.52 0.81
C PHE A 476 -12.32 5.81 -0.41
N VAL A 477 -13.18 5.50 -1.38
CA VAL A 477 -12.81 5.08 -2.73
C VAL A 477 -13.59 5.93 -3.73
N HIS A 478 -12.97 6.26 -4.84
CA HIS A 478 -13.59 6.95 -5.95
C HIS A 478 -13.63 6.03 -7.18
N MET A 479 -14.75 6.05 -7.91
CA MET A 479 -14.94 5.31 -9.15
C MET A 479 -15.37 6.26 -10.28
N PRO A 480 -14.72 6.20 -11.45
CA PRO A 480 -15.02 7.06 -12.59
C PRO A 480 -16.30 6.56 -13.26
N VAL A 481 -17.04 7.48 -13.88
CA VAL A 481 -18.30 7.18 -14.56
C VAL A 481 -18.38 8.04 -15.82
N PRO A 482 -18.23 7.43 -17.02
CA PRO A 482 -18.25 8.19 -18.27
C PRO A 482 -19.56 8.94 -18.46
N ILE A 483 -19.51 10.10 -19.10
CA ILE A 483 -20.65 11.02 -19.23
C ILE A 483 -21.92 10.34 -19.76
N GLY A 484 -21.77 9.40 -20.69
CA GLY A 484 -22.86 8.65 -21.33
C GLY A 484 -23.43 7.49 -20.51
N ARG A 485 -22.96 7.24 -19.29
CA ARG A 485 -23.40 6.11 -18.45
C ARG A 485 -24.52 6.50 -17.50
N ASP A 486 -25.74 6.52 -18.03
CA ASP A 486 -26.99 6.58 -17.24
C ASP A 486 -27.80 5.27 -17.34
N ASP A 487 -27.12 4.15 -17.58
CA ASP A 487 -27.71 2.82 -17.72
C ASP A 487 -27.55 1.93 -16.46
N ASP A 488 -28.58 1.14 -16.13
CA ASP A 488 -28.63 0.29 -14.94
C ASP A 488 -27.52 -0.78 -14.91
N ALA A 489 -27.11 -1.26 -16.08
CA ALA A 489 -26.13 -2.33 -16.21
C ALA A 489 -24.72 -1.86 -15.79
N TYR A 490 -24.38 -0.60 -16.05
CA TYR A 490 -23.12 0.00 -15.64
C TYR A 490 -22.94 -0.01 -14.11
N TYR A 491 -24.01 0.27 -13.36
CA TYR A 491 -24.02 0.38 -11.89
C TYR A 491 -24.34 -0.92 -11.16
N ALA A 492 -24.89 -1.93 -11.84
CA ALA A 492 -25.22 -3.23 -11.26
C ALA A 492 -24.12 -3.85 -10.36
N PRO A 493 -22.81 -3.75 -10.69
CA PRO A 493 -21.73 -4.30 -9.87
C PRO A 493 -21.61 -3.69 -8.47
N LEU A 494 -22.11 -2.47 -8.22
CA LEU A 494 -22.01 -1.81 -6.90
C LEU A 494 -22.62 -2.66 -5.76
N ARG A 495 -23.57 -3.55 -6.08
CA ARG A 495 -24.16 -4.50 -5.12
C ARG A 495 -23.14 -5.49 -4.54
N GLY A 496 -21.99 -5.66 -5.20
CA GLY A 496 -20.89 -6.52 -4.77
C GLY A 496 -19.88 -5.86 -3.81
N LEU A 497 -20.11 -4.62 -3.39
CA LEU A 497 -19.20 -3.92 -2.48
C LEU A 497 -19.20 -4.51 -1.07
N ARG A 498 -17.99 -4.75 -0.56
CA ARG A 498 -17.65 -5.33 0.74
C ARG A 498 -16.61 -4.46 1.44
N ILE A 499 -16.88 -3.15 1.49
CA ILE A 499 -15.94 -2.11 1.93
C ILE A 499 -16.28 -1.51 3.32
N GLY A 500 -17.30 -2.06 3.99
CA GLY A 500 -17.67 -1.70 5.36
C GLY A 500 -17.98 -0.22 5.59
N GLY A 501 -17.08 0.46 6.32
CA GLY A 501 -17.21 1.87 6.69
C GLY A 501 -16.59 2.86 5.70
N CYS A 502 -15.94 2.38 4.65
CA CYS A 502 -15.37 3.19 3.58
C CYS A 502 -16.49 3.87 2.77
N ARG A 503 -16.31 5.15 2.41
CA ARG A 503 -17.26 5.89 1.57
C ARG A 503 -16.93 5.72 0.10
N VAL A 504 -17.97 5.59 -0.73
CA VAL A 504 -17.83 5.63 -2.19
C VAL A 504 -18.08 7.05 -2.68
N TYR A 505 -17.20 7.54 -3.54
CA TYR A 505 -17.45 8.66 -4.44
C TYR A 505 -17.63 8.14 -5.85
N LEU A 506 -18.66 8.61 -6.54
CA LEU A 506 -18.90 8.29 -7.94
C LEU A 506 -18.62 9.53 -8.80
N GLY A 507 -17.88 9.34 -9.89
CA GLY A 507 -17.48 10.36 -10.86
C GLY A 507 -18.63 10.83 -11.76
N LEU A 508 -19.73 11.28 -11.17
CA LEU A 508 -21.00 11.56 -11.87
C LEU A 508 -21.05 12.96 -12.50
N VAL A 509 -20.07 13.82 -12.20
CA VAL A 509 -20.10 15.24 -12.57
C VAL A 509 -19.24 15.48 -13.79
N HIS A 510 -19.85 16.12 -14.80
CA HIS A 510 -19.24 16.47 -16.08
C HIS A 510 -19.59 17.92 -16.40
N HIS A 511 -18.65 18.69 -16.96
CA HIS A 511 -18.88 20.12 -17.22
C HIS A 511 -19.81 20.35 -18.42
N GLU A 512 -19.81 19.42 -19.36
CA GLU A 512 -20.52 19.44 -20.63
C GLU A 512 -22.04 19.36 -20.45
N ASP A 513 -22.50 18.59 -19.45
CA ASP A 513 -23.93 18.40 -19.16
C ASP A 513 -24.36 18.87 -17.76
N GLY A 514 -23.41 19.39 -16.97
CA GLY A 514 -23.64 20.12 -15.73
C GLY A 514 -24.38 19.34 -14.64
N GLY A 515 -24.99 20.06 -13.69
CA GLY A 515 -25.70 19.45 -12.56
C GLY A 515 -26.90 18.60 -12.97
N GLU A 516 -27.58 18.94 -14.08
CA GLU A 516 -28.70 18.14 -14.61
C GLU A 516 -28.23 16.79 -15.16
N GLY A 517 -27.06 16.75 -15.79
CA GLY A 517 -26.37 15.50 -16.14
C GLY A 517 -26.11 14.64 -14.92
N ALA A 518 -25.47 15.23 -13.92
CA ALA A 518 -25.12 14.54 -12.69
C ALA A 518 -26.35 13.96 -11.99
N LYS A 519 -27.47 14.69 -11.93
CA LYS A 519 -28.74 14.20 -11.35
C LYS A 519 -29.26 12.94 -12.02
N ARG A 520 -29.25 12.86 -13.36
CA ARG A 520 -29.68 11.64 -14.09
C ARG A 520 -28.86 10.44 -13.68
N ARG A 521 -27.54 10.59 -13.61
CA ARG A 521 -26.62 9.53 -13.20
C ARG A 521 -26.78 9.15 -11.71
N ILE A 522 -27.02 10.13 -10.84
CA ILE A 522 -27.32 9.92 -9.40
C ILE A 522 -28.57 9.05 -9.23
N GLU A 523 -29.67 9.38 -9.93
CA GLU A 523 -30.94 8.63 -9.83
C GLU A 523 -30.79 7.15 -10.20
N VAL A 524 -29.92 6.83 -11.16
CA VAL A 524 -29.64 5.45 -11.55
C VAL A 524 -28.73 4.78 -10.53
N ALA A 525 -27.64 5.43 -10.12
CA ALA A 525 -26.71 4.91 -9.12
C ALA A 525 -27.39 4.59 -7.77
N GLN A 526 -28.34 5.42 -7.33
CA GLN A 526 -29.09 5.23 -6.08
C GLN A 526 -29.91 3.93 -6.04
N ARG A 527 -30.21 3.32 -7.19
CA ARG A 527 -30.88 2.00 -7.26
C ARG A 527 -29.97 0.85 -6.85
N HIS A 528 -28.66 1.07 -6.83
CA HIS A 528 -27.64 0.07 -6.52
C HIS A 528 -26.86 0.39 -5.25
N LEU A 529 -26.69 1.66 -4.91
CA LEU A 529 -26.00 2.12 -3.71
C LEU A 529 -26.68 3.38 -3.14
N LEU A 530 -27.25 3.29 -1.94
CA LEU A 530 -28.02 4.40 -1.35
C LEU A 530 -27.15 5.55 -0.82
N HIS A 531 -25.93 5.27 -0.40
CA HIS A 531 -25.07 6.24 0.28
C HIS A 531 -23.71 6.34 -0.43
N PHE A 532 -23.51 7.44 -1.13
CA PHE A 532 -22.25 7.79 -1.79
C PHE A 532 -22.04 9.32 -1.74
N GLY A 533 -20.89 9.79 -2.19
CA GLY A 533 -20.65 11.19 -2.54
C GLY A 533 -20.40 11.34 -4.04
N VAL A 534 -20.33 12.58 -4.51
CA VAL A 534 -20.09 12.90 -5.92
C VAL A 534 -18.68 13.41 -6.15
N ALA A 535 -18.16 13.14 -7.33
CA ALA A 535 -16.90 13.65 -7.86
C ALA A 535 -17.03 13.87 -9.37
N ALA A 536 -16.03 14.49 -9.97
CA ALA A 536 -15.83 14.35 -11.41
C ALA A 536 -15.30 12.96 -11.73
N GLU A 537 -15.34 12.59 -13.01
CA GLU A 537 -14.80 11.33 -13.51
C GLU A 537 -13.31 11.14 -13.24
N CYS A 538 -12.51 12.18 -13.46
CA CYS A 538 -11.05 12.16 -13.29
C CYS A 538 -10.59 13.49 -12.69
N GLY A 539 -9.28 13.62 -12.43
CA GLY A 539 -8.65 14.89 -12.12
C GLY A 539 -8.77 15.88 -13.27
N PHE A 540 -8.75 17.17 -12.95
CA PHE A 540 -9.06 18.24 -13.89
C PHE A 540 -7.84 18.69 -14.71
N GLY A 541 -6.64 18.16 -14.42
CA GLY A 541 -5.37 18.74 -14.86
C GLY A 541 -5.24 18.99 -16.36
N ARG A 542 -5.97 18.24 -17.20
CA ARG A 542 -5.96 18.35 -18.67
C ARG A 542 -7.14 19.14 -19.24
N MET A 543 -8.09 19.57 -18.41
CA MET A 543 -9.25 20.33 -18.85
C MET A 543 -8.85 21.78 -19.17
N ASN A 544 -9.64 22.45 -20.01
CA ASN A 544 -9.48 23.88 -20.25
C ASN A 544 -9.73 24.67 -18.94
N PRO A 545 -8.81 25.55 -18.49
CA PRO A 545 -8.97 26.33 -17.26
C PRO A 545 -10.26 27.15 -17.15
N ALA A 546 -10.89 27.49 -18.28
CA ALA A 546 -12.17 28.19 -18.33
C ALA A 546 -13.34 27.32 -17.79
N ASP A 547 -13.23 26.00 -17.91
CA ASP A 547 -14.29 25.04 -17.61
C ASP A 547 -14.27 24.52 -16.16
N VAL A 548 -13.20 24.82 -15.42
CA VAL A 548 -13.06 24.46 -13.99
C VAL A 548 -14.19 25.03 -13.13
N VAL A 549 -14.56 26.30 -13.30
CA VAL A 549 -15.63 26.91 -12.50
C VAL A 549 -17.01 26.31 -12.83
N PRO A 550 -17.41 26.19 -14.11
CA PRO A 550 -18.62 25.44 -14.48
C PRO A 550 -18.69 24.05 -13.85
N LEU A 551 -17.58 23.29 -13.88
CA LEU A 551 -17.51 21.97 -13.25
C LEU A 551 -17.73 22.04 -11.74
N LEU A 552 -17.06 22.94 -11.02
CA LEU A 552 -17.24 23.11 -9.57
C LEU A 552 -18.67 23.49 -9.19
N VAL A 553 -19.36 24.29 -10.01
CA VAL A 553 -20.77 24.63 -9.81
C VAL A 553 -21.66 23.40 -10.00
N ALA A 554 -21.49 22.67 -11.10
CA ALA A 554 -22.21 21.42 -11.35
C ALA A 554 -21.99 20.38 -10.25
N HIS A 555 -20.79 20.35 -9.70
CA HIS A 555 -20.41 19.47 -8.59
C HIS A 555 -21.13 19.82 -7.29
N SER A 556 -21.27 21.12 -7.00
CA SER A 556 -22.03 21.64 -5.85
C SER A 556 -23.51 21.26 -5.97
N GLU A 557 -24.11 21.52 -7.14
CA GLU A 557 -25.51 21.15 -7.43
C GLU A 557 -25.76 19.64 -7.30
N ALA A 558 -24.81 18.82 -7.75
CA ALA A 558 -24.87 17.37 -7.61
C ALA A 558 -24.80 16.93 -6.13
N ALA A 559 -23.92 17.55 -5.34
CA ALA A 559 -23.79 17.24 -3.92
C ALA A 559 -25.04 17.63 -3.12
N ASP A 560 -25.66 18.77 -3.44
CA ASP A 560 -26.94 19.20 -2.86
C ASP A 560 -28.06 18.19 -3.16
N SER A 561 -28.06 17.61 -4.37
CA SER A 561 -29.09 16.65 -4.76
C SER A 561 -29.06 15.32 -3.98
N LEU A 562 -27.90 14.93 -3.42
CA LEU A 562 -27.78 13.77 -2.54
C LEU A 562 -28.37 13.99 -1.14
N SER A 563 -28.70 15.24 -0.80
CA SER A 563 -29.16 15.65 0.53
C SER A 563 -30.68 15.68 0.68
N LEU A 564 -31.44 15.33 -0.37
CA LEU A 564 -32.90 15.26 -0.34
C LEU A 564 -33.37 13.81 -0.10
N PRO A 565 -34.39 13.63 0.76
CA PRO A 565 -34.56 12.52 1.71
C PRO A 565 -34.82 11.12 1.14
#